data_AF-A0A5D2U3Q8-F1
#
_entry.id   AF-A0A5D2U3Q8-F1
#
_cell.length_a   1.000
_cell.length_b   1.000
_cell.length_c   1.000
_cell.angle_alpha   90.00
_cell.angle_beta   90.00
_cell.angle_gamma   90.00
#
_symmetry.space_group_name_H-M   'P 1'
#
loop_
_entity.id
_entity.type
_entity.pdbx_description
1 polymer ?
#
loop_
_entity_poly.entity_id
_entity_poly.type
_entity_poly.pdbx_seq_one_letter_code
_entity_poly.pdbx_strand_id
1 'polypeptide(L)'
;METVTHSSPFDSFLDRMRNPASLDLVRSIKSFIVSFSYTASNPETDGKRIQEFFQTMEDAIRDHSLWASSSDDETDNALEGLEKYVMTKLHSRTFASTPEDVKIDAEISEKISLLQTFLRPQHLDISSALQNEAAWLLAEKELKKINAFKAPREKLLCIINCSRVINNLLLNASISEDHVPGGADDFLPVLIYVTIKANPPQLHSNLKFIQLYRRQSKLVSEAAYYLTNLVSAKSFIVDLNAKSLSIEESEFMESMEAARLVNRVPQETVTTINKRSIFGKLMDPGPSTPVHVKTQTNVNVDQTILTWKPKLVN
;
A
#
# COMPACT_ATOMS: atom_id res chain seq x y z
N MET A 1 -26.88 15.37 24.64
CA MET A 1 -26.62 14.86 23.29
C MET A 1 -25.25 14.23 23.31
N GLU A 2 -25.19 12.93 23.61
CA GLU A 2 -23.93 12.19 23.60
C GLU A 2 -23.46 12.09 22.15
N THR A 3 -22.26 12.59 21.90
CA THR A 3 -21.57 12.41 20.63
C THR A 3 -21.24 10.94 20.49
N VAL A 4 -22.02 10.20 19.71
CA VAL A 4 -21.67 8.85 19.26
C VAL A 4 -20.42 8.99 18.39
N THR A 5 -19.25 8.86 19.01
CA THR A 5 -18.01 8.67 18.29
C THR A 5 -18.13 7.32 17.58
N HIS A 6 -18.28 7.32 16.26
CA HIS A 6 -18.19 6.10 15.48
C HIS A 6 -16.79 5.49 15.68
N SER A 7 -16.69 4.55 16.60
CA SER A 7 -15.50 3.77 16.88
C SER A 7 -15.06 3.05 15.61
N SER A 8 -13.77 3.08 15.27
CA SER A 8 -13.32 2.37 14.06
C SER A 8 -13.54 0.85 14.24
N PRO A 9 -13.71 0.07 13.16
CA PRO A 9 -13.85 -1.39 13.28
C PRO A 9 -12.73 -2.04 14.11
N PHE A 10 -11.52 -1.48 14.05
CA PHE A 10 -10.39 -1.92 14.85
C PHE A 10 -10.53 -1.58 16.34
N ASP A 11 -11.03 -0.38 16.66
CA ASP A 11 -11.28 0.02 18.05
C ASP A 11 -12.38 -0.86 18.66
N SER A 12 -13.45 -1.14 17.92
CA SER A 12 -14.50 -2.08 18.32
C SER A 12 -13.96 -3.49 18.58
N PHE A 13 -13.02 -3.99 17.76
CA PHE A 13 -12.32 -5.24 18.00
C PHE A 13 -11.50 -5.19 19.31
N LEU A 14 -10.74 -4.12 19.53
CA LEU A 14 -9.94 -3.95 20.73
C LEU A 14 -10.81 -3.87 21.99
N ASP A 15 -11.96 -3.19 21.92
CA ASP A 15 -12.91 -3.09 23.02
C ASP A 15 -13.49 -4.44 23.40
N ARG A 16 -13.87 -5.27 22.42
CA ARG A 16 -14.29 -6.66 22.68
C ARG A 16 -13.15 -7.49 23.28
N MET A 17 -11.91 -7.33 22.79
CA MET A 17 -10.73 -8.01 23.34
C MET A 17 -10.30 -7.50 24.73
N ARG A 18 -10.81 -6.36 25.19
CA ARG A 18 -10.63 -5.86 26.57
C ARG A 18 -11.65 -6.46 27.54
N ASN A 19 -12.72 -7.08 27.03
CA ASN A 19 -13.73 -7.71 27.87
C ASN A 19 -13.13 -8.93 28.59
N PRO A 20 -13.30 -9.09 29.91
CA PRO A 20 -12.82 -10.26 30.64
C PRO A 20 -13.31 -11.61 30.06
N ALA A 21 -14.47 -11.62 29.42
CA ALA A 21 -15.03 -12.82 28.80
C ALA A 21 -14.21 -13.32 27.59
N SER A 22 -13.40 -12.48 26.93
CA SER A 22 -12.56 -12.89 25.77
C SER A 22 -11.11 -13.25 26.15
N LEU A 23 -10.84 -13.49 27.44
CA LEU A 23 -9.47 -13.66 27.95
C LEU A 23 -8.74 -14.87 27.35
N ASP A 24 -9.48 -15.93 27.03
CA ASP A 24 -9.03 -17.13 26.34
C ASP A 24 -8.59 -16.83 24.90
N LEU A 25 -9.41 -16.12 24.10
CA LEU A 25 -9.06 -15.67 22.74
C LEU A 25 -7.78 -14.83 22.76
N VAL A 26 -7.72 -13.92 23.71
CA VAL A 26 -6.59 -13.03 23.92
C VAL A 26 -5.30 -13.79 24.27
N ARG A 27 -5.38 -14.80 25.15
CA ARG A 27 -4.26 -15.69 25.47
C ARG A 27 -3.83 -16.49 24.26
N SER A 28 -4.78 -16.99 23.46
CA SER A 28 -4.50 -17.71 22.22
C SER A 28 -3.69 -16.85 21.24
N ILE A 29 -4.12 -15.60 21.00
CA ILE A 29 -3.40 -14.64 20.13
C ILE A 29 -1.98 -14.37 20.64
N LYS A 30 -1.82 -14.09 21.94
CA LYS A 30 -0.49 -13.86 22.54
C LYS A 30 0.41 -15.08 22.43
N SER A 31 -0.12 -16.26 22.76
CA SER A 31 0.60 -17.53 22.70
C SER A 31 1.06 -17.80 21.27
N PHE A 32 0.18 -17.59 20.29
CA PHE A 32 0.52 -17.72 18.88
C PHE A 32 1.69 -16.82 18.50
N ILE A 33 1.61 -15.51 18.76
CA ILE A 33 2.66 -14.53 18.43
C ILE A 33 4.01 -14.92 19.06
N VAL A 34 3.99 -15.33 20.33
CA VAL A 34 5.20 -15.76 21.04
C VAL A 34 5.75 -17.05 20.42
N SER A 35 4.90 -18.07 20.24
CA SER A 35 5.29 -19.35 19.62
C SER A 35 5.79 -19.19 18.19
N PHE A 36 5.34 -18.16 17.48
CA PHE A 36 5.75 -17.86 16.11
C PHE A 36 7.22 -17.45 16.07
N SER A 37 7.68 -16.65 17.04
CA SER A 37 9.07 -16.18 17.12
C SER A 37 10.11 -17.30 17.29
N TYR A 38 9.72 -18.44 17.87
CA TYR A 38 10.64 -19.56 18.14
C TYR A 38 10.82 -20.53 16.95
N THR A 39 9.98 -20.42 15.92
CA THR A 39 10.07 -21.29 14.75
C THR A 39 11.10 -20.74 13.77
N ALA A 40 11.80 -21.62 13.03
CA ALA A 40 12.67 -21.20 11.94
C ALA A 40 11.89 -20.36 10.91
N SER A 41 12.51 -19.30 10.39
CA SER A 41 11.86 -18.43 9.41
C SER A 41 11.78 -19.15 8.06
N ASN A 42 10.57 -19.35 7.54
CA ASN A 42 10.34 -19.81 6.18
C ASN A 42 8.99 -19.23 5.71
N PRO A 43 8.96 -18.37 4.67
CA PRO A 43 7.75 -17.65 4.26
C PRO A 43 6.55 -18.54 3.93
N GLU A 44 6.78 -19.68 3.28
CA GLU A 44 5.71 -20.58 2.85
C GLU A 44 5.08 -21.31 4.05
N THR A 45 5.89 -21.80 4.98
CA THR A 45 5.38 -22.44 6.21
C THR A 45 4.78 -21.41 7.17
N ASP A 46 5.39 -20.23 7.26
CA ASP A 46 4.89 -19.13 8.09
C ASP A 46 3.52 -18.65 7.58
N GLY A 47 3.36 -18.54 6.26
CA GLY A 47 2.08 -18.24 5.61
C GLY A 47 1.00 -19.26 5.96
N LYS A 48 1.26 -20.56 5.76
CA LYS A 48 0.31 -21.64 6.11
C LYS A 48 -0.12 -21.58 7.58
N ARG A 49 0.85 -21.47 8.49
CA ARG A 49 0.60 -21.42 9.93
C ARG A 49 -0.24 -20.22 10.35
N ILE A 50 -0.01 -19.05 9.73
CA ILE A 50 -0.83 -17.85 9.98
C ILE A 50 -2.26 -18.05 9.48
N GLN A 51 -2.44 -18.66 8.30
CA GLN A 51 -3.77 -18.93 7.76
C GLN A 51 -4.55 -19.94 8.61
N GLU A 52 -3.91 -21.02 9.05
CA GLU A 52 -4.49 -22.00 9.98
C GLU A 52 -4.89 -21.36 11.31
N PHE A 53 -4.06 -20.45 11.83
CA PHE A 53 -4.38 -19.69 13.03
C PHE A 53 -5.58 -18.76 12.81
N PHE A 54 -5.65 -18.05 11.69
CA PHE A 54 -6.82 -17.21 11.38
C PHE A 54 -8.10 -18.02 11.25
N GLN A 55 -8.06 -19.20 10.63
CA GLN A 55 -9.22 -20.08 10.55
C GLN A 55 -9.66 -20.56 11.95
N THR A 56 -8.71 -21.02 12.76
CA THR A 56 -8.99 -21.46 14.14
C THR A 56 -9.63 -20.35 14.98
N MET A 57 -9.10 -19.12 14.84
CA MET A 57 -9.64 -17.97 15.55
C MET A 57 -10.98 -17.50 14.98
N GLU A 58 -11.23 -17.68 13.68
CA GLU A 58 -12.54 -17.41 13.07
C GLU A 58 -13.62 -18.31 13.68
N ASP A 59 -13.36 -19.62 13.75
CA ASP A 59 -14.28 -20.57 14.36
C ASP A 59 -14.51 -20.22 15.84
N ALA A 60 -13.43 -19.95 16.58
CA ALA A 60 -13.50 -19.57 17.99
C ALA A 60 -14.26 -18.26 18.23
N ILE A 61 -14.13 -17.25 17.36
CA ILE A 61 -14.85 -15.98 17.47
C ILE A 61 -16.33 -16.17 17.14
N ARG A 62 -16.66 -16.96 16.11
CA ARG A 62 -18.06 -17.25 15.72
C ARG A 62 -18.83 -17.99 16.80
N ASP A 63 -18.18 -18.90 17.52
CA ASP A 63 -18.78 -19.66 18.62
C ASP A 63 -18.76 -18.90 19.97
N HIS A 64 -18.11 -17.74 20.04
CA HIS A 64 -17.93 -17.01 21.29
C HIS A 64 -19.20 -16.27 21.73
N SER A 65 -19.51 -16.32 23.03
CA SER A 65 -20.70 -15.67 23.61
C SER A 65 -20.80 -14.16 23.32
N LEU A 66 -19.67 -13.45 23.28
CA LEU A 66 -19.60 -12.03 22.92
C LEU A 66 -20.00 -11.73 21.45
N TRP A 67 -20.02 -12.72 20.57
CA TRP A 67 -20.45 -12.60 19.18
C TRP A 67 -21.79 -13.29 18.89
N ALA A 68 -22.44 -13.89 19.89
CA ALA A 68 -23.68 -14.63 19.72
C ALA A 68 -24.83 -13.82 19.09
N SER A 69 -24.82 -12.49 19.27
CA SER A 69 -25.81 -11.57 18.69
C SER A 69 -25.22 -10.65 17.61
N SER A 70 -24.00 -10.92 17.14
CA SER A 70 -23.34 -10.08 16.14
C SER A 70 -23.75 -10.47 14.72
N SER A 71 -23.79 -9.50 13.82
CA SER A 71 -23.98 -9.80 12.39
C SER A 71 -22.73 -10.44 11.79
N ASP A 72 -22.87 -11.02 10.59
CA ASP A 72 -21.72 -11.51 9.82
C ASP A 72 -20.71 -10.39 9.52
N ASP A 73 -21.20 -9.17 9.26
CA ASP A 73 -20.34 -8.00 9.02
C ASP A 73 -19.56 -7.57 10.27
N GLU A 74 -20.19 -7.61 11.45
CA GLU A 74 -19.51 -7.31 12.72
C GLU A 74 -18.46 -8.36 13.06
N THR A 75 -18.78 -9.62 12.80
CA THR A 75 -17.85 -10.74 12.94
C THR A 75 -16.68 -10.57 11.98
N ASP A 76 -16.95 -10.25 10.73
CA ASP A 76 -15.91 -10.03 9.73
C ASP A 76 -14.99 -8.86 10.08
N ASN A 77 -15.56 -7.75 10.55
CA ASN A 77 -14.80 -6.61 11.05
C ASN A 77 -13.89 -6.98 12.22
N ALA A 78 -14.33 -7.85 13.12
CA ALA A 78 -13.49 -8.37 14.19
C ALA A 78 -12.33 -9.21 13.66
N LEU A 79 -12.56 -10.04 12.63
CA LEU A 79 -11.51 -10.84 12.00
C LEU A 79 -10.51 -9.99 11.20
N GLU A 80 -10.95 -8.86 10.61
CA GLU A 80 -10.05 -7.86 10.07
C GLU A 80 -9.20 -7.20 11.16
N GLY A 81 -9.78 -6.95 12.34
CA GLY A 81 -9.06 -6.46 13.51
C GLY A 81 -8.01 -7.45 14.02
N LEU A 82 -8.35 -8.74 14.01
CA LEU A 82 -7.42 -9.83 14.33
C LEU A 82 -6.25 -9.88 13.35
N GLU A 83 -6.52 -9.86 12.03
CA GLU A 83 -5.47 -9.83 11.00
C GLU A 83 -4.55 -8.63 11.22
N LYS A 84 -5.13 -7.44 11.40
CA LYS A 84 -4.37 -6.21 11.65
C LYS A 84 -3.49 -6.33 12.89
N TYR A 85 -4.02 -6.82 14.01
CA TYR A 85 -3.27 -6.94 15.25
C TYR A 85 -2.10 -7.93 15.13
N VAL A 86 -2.37 -9.14 14.62
CA VAL A 86 -1.37 -10.21 14.48
C VAL A 86 -0.28 -9.79 13.50
N MET A 87 -0.67 -9.34 12.31
CA MET A 87 0.30 -9.00 11.27
C MET A 87 1.14 -7.78 11.60
N THR A 88 0.60 -6.81 12.36
CA THR A 88 1.39 -5.69 12.86
C THR A 88 2.49 -6.15 13.82
N LYS A 89 2.22 -7.16 14.66
CA LYS A 89 3.21 -7.72 15.60
C LYS A 89 4.25 -8.60 14.91
N LEU A 90 3.87 -9.29 13.84
CA LEU A 90 4.75 -10.20 13.10
C LEU A 90 5.50 -9.52 11.94
N HIS A 91 5.15 -8.29 11.57
CA HIS A 91 5.63 -7.61 10.37
C HIS A 91 7.16 -7.62 10.21
N SER A 92 7.92 -7.35 11.27
CA SER A 92 9.39 -7.30 11.22
C SER A 92 10.03 -8.65 10.86
N ARG A 93 9.31 -9.75 11.05
CA ARG A 93 9.76 -11.10 10.71
C ARG A 93 9.22 -11.56 9.36
N THR A 94 8.01 -11.14 8.99
CA THR A 94 7.28 -11.70 7.84
C THR A 94 7.36 -10.85 6.57
N PHE A 95 7.74 -9.58 6.66
CA PHE A 95 7.86 -8.67 5.53
C PHE A 95 9.31 -8.58 5.04
N ALA A 96 9.54 -8.74 3.73
CA ALA A 96 10.88 -8.77 3.12
C ALA A 96 11.85 -9.68 3.91
N SER A 97 11.38 -10.89 4.23
CA SER A 97 11.98 -11.75 5.26
C SER A 97 13.22 -12.51 4.81
N THR A 98 13.52 -12.51 3.50
CA THR A 98 14.73 -13.14 2.95
C THR A 98 15.61 -12.11 2.23
N PRO A 99 16.95 -12.31 2.21
CA PRO A 99 17.85 -11.46 1.43
C PRO A 99 17.50 -11.39 -0.06
N GLU A 100 16.95 -12.46 -0.61
CA GLU A 100 16.50 -12.55 -2.00
C GLU A 100 15.33 -11.60 -2.27
N ASP A 101 14.36 -11.50 -1.36
CA ASP A 101 13.25 -10.56 -1.50
C ASP A 101 13.75 -9.11 -1.54
N VAL A 102 14.70 -8.76 -0.65
CA VAL A 102 15.33 -7.42 -0.62
C VAL A 102 16.10 -7.12 -1.90
N LYS A 103 16.82 -8.11 -2.43
CA LYS A 103 17.54 -7.99 -3.70
C LYS A 103 16.59 -7.75 -4.87
N ILE A 104 15.52 -8.56 -4.97
CA ILE A 104 14.51 -8.41 -6.04
C ILE A 104 13.83 -7.04 -5.95
N ASP A 105 13.50 -6.57 -4.74
CA ASP A 105 12.93 -5.23 -4.56
C ASP A 105 13.87 -4.12 -5.05
N ALA A 106 15.16 -4.23 -4.77
CA ALA A 106 16.16 -3.26 -5.23
C ALA A 106 16.29 -3.26 -6.76
N GLU A 107 16.37 -4.44 -7.38
CA GLU A 107 16.46 -4.59 -8.84
C GLU A 107 15.21 -4.02 -9.55
N ILE A 108 14.01 -4.30 -9.02
CA ILE A 108 12.75 -3.74 -9.55
C ILE A 108 12.73 -2.22 -9.39
N SER A 109 13.07 -1.70 -8.21
CA SER A 109 13.07 -0.25 -7.94
C SER A 109 14.05 0.49 -8.84
N GLU A 110 15.26 -0.07 -9.05
CA GLU A 110 16.26 0.50 -9.96
C GLU A 110 15.73 0.48 -11.40
N LYS A 111 15.21 -0.66 -11.88
CA LYS A 111 14.66 -0.77 -13.23
C LYS A 111 13.53 0.22 -13.47
N ILE A 112 12.58 0.34 -12.54
CA ILE A 112 11.49 1.33 -12.64
C ILE A 112 12.07 2.75 -12.69
N SER A 113 13.06 3.08 -11.85
CA SER A 113 13.65 4.42 -11.84
C SER A 113 14.29 4.82 -13.18
N LEU A 114 14.83 3.85 -13.93
CA LEU A 114 15.36 4.09 -15.27
C LEU A 114 14.23 4.27 -16.28
N LEU A 115 13.25 3.37 -16.28
CA LEU A 115 12.09 3.41 -17.18
C LEU A 115 11.28 4.71 -17.03
N GLN A 116 11.15 5.24 -15.82
CA GLN A 116 10.43 6.49 -15.55
C GLN A 116 10.92 7.67 -16.39
N THR A 117 12.21 7.69 -16.74
CA THR A 117 12.85 8.82 -17.43
C THR A 117 12.45 8.96 -18.90
N PHE A 118 12.10 7.87 -19.57
CA PHE A 118 11.81 7.87 -21.01
C PHE A 118 10.49 7.19 -21.41
N LEU A 119 9.89 6.41 -20.53
CA LEU A 119 8.66 5.69 -20.85
C LEU A 119 7.47 6.65 -21.00
N ARG A 120 6.84 6.58 -22.18
CA ARG A 120 5.67 7.35 -22.60
C ARG A 120 4.44 6.44 -22.67
N PRO A 121 3.21 6.98 -22.50
CA PRO A 121 1.99 6.17 -22.56
C PRO A 121 1.85 5.35 -23.86
N GLN A 122 2.32 5.89 -24.98
CA GLN A 122 2.26 5.25 -26.29
C GLN A 122 3.10 3.98 -26.39
N HIS A 123 4.16 3.83 -25.58
CA HIS A 123 4.95 2.59 -25.57
C HIS A 123 4.20 1.40 -24.94
N LEU A 124 3.07 1.67 -24.28
CA LEU A 124 2.19 0.67 -23.69
C LEU A 124 0.81 0.71 -24.38
N ASP A 125 0.71 1.27 -25.58
CA ASP A 125 -0.54 1.36 -26.35
C ASP A 125 -1.68 2.11 -25.62
N ILE A 126 -1.36 3.05 -24.73
CA ILE A 126 -2.36 3.84 -24.00
C ILE A 126 -2.89 4.96 -24.91
N SER A 127 -4.18 4.85 -25.27
CA SER A 127 -4.92 5.86 -26.04
C SER A 127 -4.86 7.25 -25.41
N SER A 128 -4.85 8.30 -26.25
CA SER A 128 -4.89 9.71 -25.81
C SER A 128 -6.11 10.03 -24.94
N ALA A 129 -7.24 9.34 -25.16
CA ALA A 129 -8.46 9.47 -24.36
C ALA A 129 -8.24 9.12 -22.88
N LEU A 130 -7.27 8.24 -22.62
CA LEU A 130 -6.93 7.77 -21.28
C LEU A 130 -5.78 8.57 -20.64
N GLN A 131 -5.23 9.57 -21.34
CA GLN A 131 -4.09 10.35 -20.86
C GLN A 131 -4.56 11.50 -19.94
N ASN A 132 -4.81 11.16 -18.68
CA ASN A 132 -5.23 12.11 -17.65
C ASN A 132 -4.22 12.14 -16.49
N GLU A 133 -3.31 13.12 -16.56
CA GLU A 133 -2.24 13.32 -15.58
C GLU A 133 -2.76 13.47 -14.14
N ALA A 134 -3.90 14.15 -13.95
CA ALA A 134 -4.46 14.35 -12.61
C ALA A 134 -4.98 13.03 -12.02
N ALA A 135 -5.68 12.22 -12.82
CA ALA A 135 -6.19 10.91 -12.39
C ALA A 135 -5.04 9.93 -12.13
N TRP A 136 -4.03 9.89 -13.00
CA TRP A 136 -2.84 9.06 -12.78
C TRP A 136 -2.08 9.45 -11.52
N LEU A 137 -1.89 10.76 -11.28
CA LEU A 137 -1.26 11.24 -10.05
C LEU A 137 -2.04 10.82 -8.79
N LEU A 138 -3.38 10.76 -8.83
CA LEU A 138 -4.19 10.24 -7.73
C LEU A 138 -3.97 8.73 -7.54
N ALA A 139 -3.96 7.95 -8.62
CA ALA A 139 -3.71 6.51 -8.57
C ALA A 139 -2.29 6.20 -8.03
N GLU A 140 -1.28 6.93 -8.49
CA GLU A 140 0.08 6.84 -7.97
C GLU A 140 0.16 7.11 -6.47
N LYS A 141 -0.54 8.16 -6.00
CA LYS A 141 -0.59 8.52 -4.58
C LYS A 141 -1.24 7.43 -3.74
N GLU A 142 -2.28 6.76 -4.23
CA GLU A 142 -2.87 5.61 -3.54
C GLU A 142 -1.85 4.46 -3.44
N LEU A 143 -1.18 4.12 -4.53
CA LEU A 143 -0.22 3.02 -4.55
C LEU A 143 1.01 3.27 -3.66
N LYS A 144 1.51 4.52 -3.63
CA LYS A 144 2.64 4.94 -2.78
C LYS A 144 2.37 4.79 -1.28
N LYS A 145 1.10 4.72 -0.84
CA LYS A 145 0.74 4.52 0.57
C LYS A 145 1.01 3.10 1.08
N ILE A 146 1.27 2.13 0.20
CA ILE A 146 1.34 0.71 0.57
C ILE A 146 2.35 0.40 1.69
N ASN A 147 3.47 1.14 1.79
CA ASN A 147 4.45 0.97 2.86
C ASN A 147 4.10 1.70 4.17
N ALA A 148 3.07 2.55 4.17
CA ALA A 148 2.57 3.20 5.39
C ALA A 148 1.77 2.23 6.28
N PHE A 149 1.39 1.06 5.75
CA PHE A 149 0.57 0.07 6.44
C PHE A 149 1.33 -1.23 6.69
N LYS A 150 1.02 -1.89 7.81
CA LYS A 150 1.59 -3.19 8.20
C LYS A 150 0.59 -4.35 8.03
N ALA A 151 -0.72 -4.07 7.97
CA ALA A 151 -1.73 -5.10 7.79
C ALA A 151 -1.93 -5.45 6.29
N PRO A 152 -2.06 -6.74 5.92
CA PRO A 152 -2.31 -7.18 4.55
C PRO A 152 -3.54 -6.51 3.92
N ARG A 153 -4.66 -6.43 4.66
CA ARG A 153 -5.87 -5.71 4.24
C ARG A 153 -5.60 -4.28 3.79
N GLU A 154 -4.87 -3.53 4.61
CA GLU A 154 -4.62 -2.10 4.37
C GLU A 154 -3.68 -1.90 3.18
N LYS A 155 -2.67 -2.77 3.03
CA LYS A 155 -1.82 -2.80 1.84
C LYS A 155 -2.63 -3.11 0.57
N LEU A 156 -3.50 -4.11 0.62
CA LEU A 156 -4.38 -4.49 -0.48
C LEU A 156 -5.36 -3.36 -0.84
N LEU A 157 -5.86 -2.62 0.15
CA LEU A 157 -6.75 -1.49 -0.10
C LEU A 157 -6.06 -0.37 -0.90
N CYS A 158 -4.75 -0.17 -0.74
CA CYS A 158 -3.99 0.77 -1.58
C CYS A 158 -4.03 0.36 -3.06
N ILE A 159 -3.91 -0.94 -3.34
CA ILE A 159 -4.01 -1.50 -4.69
C ILE A 159 -5.43 -1.31 -5.23
N ILE A 160 -6.45 -1.66 -4.46
CA ILE A 160 -7.86 -1.51 -4.85
C ILE A 160 -8.19 -0.04 -5.14
N ASN A 161 -7.76 0.89 -4.28
CA ASN A 161 -8.01 2.32 -4.47
C ASN A 161 -7.31 2.86 -5.72
N CYS A 162 -6.05 2.46 -5.96
CA CYS A 162 -5.33 2.77 -7.20
C CYS A 162 -6.13 2.29 -8.43
N SER A 163 -6.55 1.02 -8.43
CA SER A 163 -7.32 0.44 -9.53
C SER A 163 -8.68 1.10 -9.74
N ARG A 164 -9.37 1.51 -8.66
CA ARG A 164 -10.65 2.24 -8.76
C ARG A 164 -10.48 3.62 -9.37
N VAL A 165 -9.39 4.33 -9.06
CA VAL A 165 -9.08 5.61 -9.73
C VAL A 165 -8.87 5.40 -11.23
N ILE A 166 -8.13 4.35 -11.61
CA ILE A 166 -7.91 3.99 -13.01
C ILE A 166 -9.24 3.64 -13.70
N ASN A 167 -10.07 2.79 -13.09
CA ASN A 167 -11.36 2.41 -13.67
C ASN A 167 -12.32 3.59 -13.80
N ASN A 168 -12.34 4.51 -12.84
CA ASN A 168 -13.12 5.75 -12.98
C ASN A 168 -12.66 6.60 -14.15
N LEU A 169 -11.35 6.63 -14.44
CA LEU A 169 -10.81 7.28 -15.63
C LEU A 169 -11.28 6.59 -16.92
N LEU A 170 -11.20 5.26 -16.99
CA LEU A 170 -11.70 4.48 -18.13
C LEU A 170 -13.19 4.74 -18.38
N LEU A 171 -14.00 4.73 -17.32
CA LEU A 171 -15.44 5.01 -17.39
C LEU A 171 -15.73 6.44 -17.88
N ASN A 172 -14.93 7.44 -17.49
CA ASN A 172 -15.14 8.80 -17.96
C ASN A 172 -14.75 8.96 -19.44
N ALA A 173 -13.68 8.29 -19.87
CA ALA A 173 -13.25 8.31 -21.27
C ALA A 173 -14.27 7.64 -22.21
N SER A 174 -14.90 6.54 -21.76
CA SER A 174 -15.95 5.85 -22.53
C SER A 174 -17.26 6.61 -22.65
N ILE A 175 -17.52 7.55 -21.74
CA ILE A 175 -18.67 8.45 -21.84
C ILE A 175 -18.39 9.58 -22.85
N SER A 176 -17.11 9.95 -23.06
CA SER A 176 -16.72 11.07 -23.92
C SER A 176 -16.46 10.72 -25.38
N GLU A 177 -16.16 9.46 -25.70
CA GLU A 177 -15.91 8.98 -27.06
C GLU A 177 -16.87 7.82 -27.37
N ASP A 178 -17.39 7.72 -28.60
CA ASP A 178 -18.28 6.61 -29.06
C ASP A 178 -17.59 5.22 -29.08
N HIS A 179 -16.39 5.11 -28.50
CA HIS A 179 -15.73 3.84 -28.22
C HIS A 179 -16.18 3.30 -26.87
N VAL A 180 -16.16 1.98 -26.70
CA VAL A 180 -16.33 1.33 -25.39
C VAL A 180 -14.95 0.96 -24.82
N PRO A 181 -14.14 1.91 -24.30
CA PRO A 181 -13.01 1.56 -23.47
C PRO A 181 -13.50 1.22 -22.06
N GLY A 182 -12.89 0.23 -21.44
CA GLY A 182 -13.31 -0.27 -20.12
C GLY A 182 -13.09 -1.76 -19.89
N GLY A 183 -12.42 -2.43 -20.84
CA GLY A 183 -11.98 -3.81 -20.69
C GLY A 183 -10.64 -3.94 -19.96
N ALA A 184 -10.21 -5.18 -19.74
CA ALA A 184 -8.88 -5.46 -19.20
C ALA A 184 -7.74 -4.94 -20.10
N ASP A 185 -7.99 -4.85 -21.41
CA ASP A 185 -7.04 -4.38 -22.43
C ASP A 185 -6.74 -2.88 -22.30
N ASP A 186 -7.65 -2.08 -21.73
CA ASP A 186 -7.40 -0.66 -21.41
C ASP A 186 -6.83 -0.48 -20.00
N PHE A 187 -7.22 -1.35 -19.06
CA PHE A 187 -6.85 -1.24 -17.66
C PHE A 187 -5.39 -1.60 -17.39
N LEU A 188 -4.93 -2.75 -17.88
CA LEU A 188 -3.60 -3.26 -17.53
C LEU A 188 -2.45 -2.34 -18.02
N PRO A 189 -2.48 -1.80 -19.25
CA PRO A 189 -1.47 -0.83 -19.68
C PRO A 189 -1.39 0.41 -18.79
N VAL A 190 -2.55 0.97 -18.42
CA VAL A 190 -2.60 2.13 -17.50
C VAL A 190 -2.08 1.75 -16.12
N LEU A 191 -2.40 0.56 -15.61
CA LEU A 191 -1.86 0.07 -14.33
C LEU A 191 -0.34 -0.10 -14.37
N ILE A 192 0.22 -0.64 -15.46
CA ILE A 192 1.68 -0.75 -15.66
C ILE A 192 2.30 0.65 -15.65
N TYR A 193 1.75 1.58 -16.42
CA TYR A 193 2.23 2.95 -16.49
C TYR A 193 2.21 3.65 -15.12
N VAL A 194 1.08 3.61 -14.42
CA VAL A 194 0.93 4.17 -13.07
C VAL A 194 1.89 3.51 -12.09
N THR A 195 2.11 2.19 -12.17
CA THR A 195 3.06 1.48 -11.31
C THR A 195 4.49 1.95 -11.55
N ILE A 196 4.88 2.15 -12.82
CA ILE A 196 6.19 2.70 -13.19
C ILE A 196 6.33 4.13 -12.67
N LYS A 197 5.35 5.02 -12.91
CA LYS A 197 5.40 6.40 -12.43
C LYS A 197 5.32 6.52 -10.90
N ALA A 198 4.65 5.58 -10.24
CA ALA A 198 4.60 5.52 -8.79
C ALA A 198 5.94 5.04 -8.18
N ASN A 199 6.60 4.05 -8.78
CA ASN A 199 7.74 3.34 -8.18
C ASN A 199 7.55 3.03 -6.68
N PRO A 200 6.50 2.26 -6.31
CA PRO A 200 6.20 1.98 -4.92
C PRO A 200 7.36 1.21 -4.26
N PRO A 201 7.87 1.66 -3.10
CA PRO A 201 8.99 0.99 -2.44
C PRO A 201 8.68 -0.47 -2.09
N GLN A 202 9.64 -1.36 -2.29
CA GLN A 202 9.52 -2.78 -1.92
C GLN A 202 8.30 -3.47 -2.55
N LEU A 203 8.04 -3.19 -3.84
CA LEU A 203 6.88 -3.67 -4.58
C LEU A 203 6.74 -5.20 -4.52
N HIS A 204 7.82 -5.94 -4.73
CA HIS A 204 7.79 -7.41 -4.71
C HIS A 204 7.45 -7.93 -3.31
N SER A 205 8.12 -7.44 -2.27
CA SER A 205 7.82 -7.84 -0.89
C SER A 205 6.40 -7.51 -0.48
N ASN A 206 5.85 -6.36 -0.89
CA ASN A 206 4.45 -6.00 -0.62
C ASN A 206 3.46 -6.98 -1.25
N LEU A 207 3.65 -7.33 -2.53
CA LEU A 207 2.75 -8.26 -3.23
C LEU A 207 2.83 -9.66 -2.63
N LYS A 208 4.04 -10.17 -2.39
CA LYS A 208 4.28 -11.47 -1.74
C LYS A 208 3.65 -11.51 -0.34
N PHE A 209 3.81 -10.45 0.44
CA PHE A 209 3.23 -10.34 1.79
C PHE A 209 1.69 -10.40 1.76
N ILE A 210 1.03 -9.69 0.83
CA ILE A 210 -0.43 -9.76 0.69
C ILE A 210 -0.85 -11.17 0.30
N GLN A 211 -0.18 -11.80 -0.66
CA GLN A 211 -0.51 -13.15 -1.13
C GLN A 211 -0.40 -14.21 -0.02
N LEU A 212 0.59 -14.10 0.86
CA LEU A 212 0.81 -15.06 1.94
C LEU A 212 -0.10 -14.84 3.15
N TYR A 213 -0.36 -13.58 3.51
CA TYR A 213 -0.91 -13.24 4.84
C TYR A 213 -2.28 -12.58 4.84
N ARG A 214 -2.82 -12.18 3.68
CA ARG A 214 -4.23 -11.78 3.61
C ARG A 214 -5.11 -12.99 3.91
N ARG A 215 -6.14 -12.86 4.75
CA ARG A 215 -7.12 -13.95 4.97
C ARG A 215 -7.65 -14.45 3.62
N GLN A 216 -7.48 -15.74 3.33
CA GLN A 216 -7.79 -16.32 2.01
C GLN A 216 -9.26 -16.15 1.62
N SER A 217 -10.19 -16.24 2.57
CA SER A 217 -11.63 -15.99 2.35
C SER A 217 -11.95 -14.57 1.84
N LYS A 218 -10.99 -13.63 1.94
CA LYS A 218 -11.12 -12.24 1.48
C LYS A 218 -10.31 -11.92 0.24
N LEU A 219 -9.55 -12.88 -0.28
CA LEU A 219 -8.80 -12.72 -1.52
C LEU A 219 -9.59 -13.37 -2.67
N VAL A 220 -10.77 -12.83 -2.93
CA VAL A 220 -11.73 -13.30 -3.95
C VAL A 220 -12.28 -12.13 -4.76
N SER A 221 -12.89 -12.41 -5.92
CA SER A 221 -13.57 -11.40 -6.76
C SER A 221 -12.66 -10.19 -7.09
N GLU A 222 -13.17 -8.96 -6.92
CA GLU A 222 -12.47 -7.68 -7.17
C GLU A 222 -11.07 -7.64 -6.52
N ALA A 223 -10.96 -8.10 -5.27
CA ALA A 223 -9.71 -8.09 -4.52
C ALA A 223 -8.64 -8.99 -5.15
N ALA A 224 -9.02 -10.22 -5.54
CA ALA A 224 -8.13 -11.14 -6.23
C ALA A 224 -7.76 -10.62 -7.62
N TYR A 225 -8.74 -10.07 -8.35
CA TYR A 225 -8.54 -9.54 -9.69
C TYR A 225 -7.49 -8.43 -9.71
N TYR A 226 -7.61 -7.40 -8.87
CA TYR A 226 -6.63 -6.31 -8.86
C TYR A 226 -5.26 -6.72 -8.34
N LEU A 227 -5.20 -7.61 -7.35
CA LEU A 227 -3.91 -8.13 -6.90
C LEU A 227 -3.21 -8.89 -8.03
N THR A 228 -3.92 -9.77 -8.74
CA THR A 228 -3.38 -10.49 -9.90
C THR A 228 -2.92 -9.53 -10.99
N ASN A 229 -3.68 -8.49 -11.31
CA ASN A 229 -3.25 -7.51 -12.30
C ASN A 229 -1.97 -6.76 -11.89
N LEU A 230 -1.83 -6.37 -10.62
CA LEU A 230 -0.60 -5.73 -10.16
C LEU A 230 0.59 -6.70 -10.11
N VAL A 231 0.35 -7.97 -9.78
CA VAL A 231 1.37 -9.03 -9.88
C VAL A 231 1.82 -9.21 -11.34
N SER A 232 0.88 -9.23 -12.29
CA SER A 232 1.17 -9.28 -13.73
C SER A 232 1.92 -8.04 -14.20
N ALA A 233 1.53 -6.84 -13.75
CA ALA A 233 2.23 -5.60 -14.06
C ALA A 233 3.68 -5.62 -13.53
N LYS A 234 3.89 -6.09 -12.30
CA LYS A 234 5.24 -6.29 -11.74
C LYS A 234 6.06 -7.26 -12.60
N SER A 235 5.50 -8.41 -12.98
CA SER A 235 6.19 -9.38 -13.83
C SER A 235 6.53 -8.80 -15.21
N PHE A 236 5.59 -8.10 -15.83
CA PHE A 236 5.84 -7.39 -17.10
C PHE A 236 7.00 -6.40 -16.97
N ILE A 237 7.02 -5.58 -15.90
CA ILE A 237 8.11 -4.63 -15.65
C ILE A 237 9.46 -5.35 -15.51
N VAL A 238 9.51 -6.48 -14.80
CA VAL A 238 10.75 -7.28 -14.63
C VAL A 238 11.29 -7.77 -15.97
N ASP A 239 10.42 -8.22 -16.88
CA ASP A 239 10.80 -8.78 -18.17
C ASP A 239 10.87 -7.75 -19.32
N LEU A 240 10.42 -6.52 -19.05
CA LEU A 240 10.34 -5.42 -20.03
C LEU A 240 11.67 -5.17 -20.74
N ASN A 241 11.60 -5.19 -22.06
CA ASN A 241 12.71 -4.92 -22.97
C ASN A 241 12.22 -4.11 -24.19
N ALA A 242 13.10 -3.85 -25.16
CA ALA A 242 12.78 -3.07 -26.36
C ALA A 242 11.55 -3.58 -27.11
N LYS A 243 11.42 -4.91 -27.28
CA LYS A 243 10.27 -5.53 -27.97
C LYS A 243 8.96 -5.32 -27.23
N SER A 244 9.00 -5.32 -25.88
CA SER A 244 7.82 -5.05 -25.05
C SER A 244 7.26 -3.65 -25.24
N LEU A 245 8.09 -2.70 -25.68
CA LEU A 245 7.73 -1.29 -25.89
C LEU A 245 7.59 -0.92 -27.37
N SER A 246 7.74 -1.89 -28.28
CA SER A 246 7.73 -1.68 -29.73
C SER A 246 8.73 -0.62 -30.22
N ILE A 247 9.91 -0.55 -29.59
CA ILE A 247 11.01 0.34 -30.00
C ILE A 247 12.25 -0.47 -30.39
N GLU A 248 13.15 0.17 -31.14
CA GLU A 248 14.41 -0.44 -31.57
C GLU A 248 15.33 -0.74 -30.37
N GLU A 249 16.10 -1.83 -30.46
CA GLU A 249 16.98 -2.26 -29.38
C GLU A 249 18.06 -1.22 -29.06
N SER A 250 18.60 -0.54 -30.09
CA SER A 250 19.53 0.57 -29.93
C SER A 250 18.91 1.74 -29.18
N GLU A 251 17.69 2.16 -29.56
CA GLU A 251 16.97 3.27 -28.89
C GLU A 251 16.69 2.95 -27.42
N PHE A 252 16.27 1.72 -27.12
CA PHE A 252 16.03 1.27 -25.74
C PHE A 252 17.33 1.31 -24.92
N MET A 253 18.43 0.79 -25.47
CA MET A 253 19.72 0.76 -24.77
C MET A 253 20.29 2.15 -24.54
N GLU A 254 20.19 3.04 -25.54
CA GLU A 254 20.58 4.44 -25.42
C GLU A 254 19.75 5.16 -24.34
N SER A 255 18.43 4.94 -24.32
CA SER A 255 17.53 5.53 -23.31
C SER A 255 17.84 5.02 -21.90
N MET A 256 18.09 3.72 -21.74
CA MET A 256 18.48 3.12 -20.45
C MET A 256 19.82 3.65 -19.96
N GLU A 257 20.80 3.86 -20.85
CA GLU A 257 22.10 4.42 -20.46
C GLU A 257 22.02 5.90 -20.12
N ALA A 258 21.27 6.68 -20.91
CA ALA A 258 20.97 8.08 -20.58
C ALA A 258 20.29 8.20 -19.21
N ALA A 259 19.34 7.32 -18.90
CA ALA A 259 18.67 7.27 -17.60
C ALA A 259 19.65 6.98 -16.44
N ARG A 260 20.62 6.07 -16.63
CA ARG A 260 21.66 5.79 -15.63
C ARG A 260 22.55 7.00 -15.36
N LEU A 261 22.87 7.78 -16.41
CA LEU A 261 23.65 9.00 -16.25
C LEU A 261 22.88 10.06 -15.45
N VAL A 262 21.58 10.25 -15.75
CA VAL A 262 20.72 11.18 -15.01
C VAL A 262 20.60 10.79 -13.53
N ASN A 263 20.39 9.50 -13.24
CA ASN A 263 20.22 9.01 -11.87
C ASN A 263 21.52 8.99 -11.04
N ARG A 264 22.70 9.09 -11.68
CA ARG A 264 24.00 9.19 -10.99
C ARG A 264 24.35 10.60 -10.53
N VAL A 265 23.73 11.63 -11.10
CA VAL A 265 23.98 13.02 -10.68
C VAL A 265 23.18 13.29 -9.39
N PRO A 266 23.84 13.57 -8.24
CA PRO A 266 23.13 14.02 -7.05
C PRO A 266 22.33 15.28 -7.40
N GLN A 267 21.06 15.35 -7.00
CA GLN A 267 20.23 16.56 -7.16
C GLN A 267 20.69 17.71 -6.25
N GLU A 268 21.93 18.17 -6.43
CA GLU A 268 22.44 19.42 -5.90
C GLU A 268 22.95 20.23 -7.09
N THR A 269 22.11 21.14 -7.62
CA THR A 269 22.49 22.41 -8.29
C THR A 269 21.43 22.89 -9.31
N VAL A 270 20.23 23.30 -8.86
CA VAL A 270 19.46 24.33 -9.61
C VAL A 270 18.72 25.26 -8.64
N THR A 271 19.46 26.15 -7.98
CA THR A 271 18.97 27.46 -7.51
C THR A 271 20.24 28.28 -7.28
N THR A 272 20.61 29.28 -8.09
CA THR A 272 19.95 30.59 -8.16
C THR A 272 20.75 31.42 -9.16
N ILE A 273 20.21 31.78 -10.32
CA ILE A 273 20.72 32.95 -11.07
C ILE A 273 19.53 33.78 -11.57
N ASN A 274 19.57 35.06 -11.21
CA ASN A 274 18.80 36.20 -11.71
C ASN A 274 17.33 36.35 -11.31
N LYS A 275 17.11 37.06 -10.19
CA LYS A 275 16.44 38.37 -10.22
C LYS A 275 17.14 39.34 -9.26
N ARG A 276 17.99 40.21 -9.79
CA ARG A 276 18.44 41.43 -9.09
C ARG A 276 17.77 42.63 -9.74
N SER A 277 17.08 43.40 -8.89
CA SER A 277 16.85 44.84 -8.98
C SER A 277 15.91 45.32 -10.09
N ILE A 278 14.70 45.79 -9.73
CA ILE A 278 14.31 47.22 -9.68
C ILE A 278 12.92 47.25 -9.01
N PHE A 279 12.82 47.77 -7.79
CA PHE A 279 11.88 48.84 -7.39
C PHE A 279 12.03 49.13 -5.88
N GLY A 280 12.14 50.42 -5.58
CA GLY A 280 12.59 50.95 -4.29
C GLY A 280 11.58 50.85 -3.15
N LYS A 281 12.15 50.77 -1.94
CA LYS A 281 11.52 51.01 -0.64
C LYS A 281 11.15 52.49 -0.47
N LEU A 282 10.00 52.75 0.18
CA LEU A 282 9.90 53.85 1.13
C LEU A 282 9.00 53.46 2.32
N MET A 283 9.54 53.72 3.52
CA MET A 283 8.93 53.81 4.86
C MET A 283 8.62 52.53 5.68
N ASP A 284 9.44 52.38 6.72
CA ASP A 284 9.29 51.65 8.00
C ASP A 284 8.77 52.63 9.09
N PRO A 285 8.56 52.29 10.38
CA PRO A 285 8.34 50.98 11.05
C PRO A 285 7.24 51.00 12.16
N GLY A 286 6.89 49.84 12.72
CA GLY A 286 6.16 49.74 14.01
C GLY A 286 5.87 48.30 14.46
N PRO A 287 5.87 47.96 15.78
CA PRO A 287 6.65 46.82 16.27
C PRO A 287 5.88 45.55 16.68
N SER A 288 6.53 44.42 16.38
CA SER A 288 6.78 43.21 17.20
C SER A 288 5.78 42.76 18.29
N THR A 289 5.17 41.57 18.07
CA THR A 289 5.02 40.51 19.08
C THR A 289 5.02 39.13 18.41
N PRO A 290 5.80 38.14 18.87
CA PRO A 290 5.81 36.79 18.31
C PRO A 290 4.81 35.88 19.03
N VAL A 291 3.82 35.34 18.30
CA VAL A 291 2.97 34.25 18.78
C VAL A 291 3.58 32.93 18.31
N HIS A 292 4.04 32.12 19.27
CA HIS A 292 4.42 30.73 19.06
C HIS A 292 3.21 29.91 18.60
N VAL A 293 3.16 29.56 17.32
CA VAL A 293 2.30 28.47 16.82
C VAL A 293 3.09 27.18 16.89
N LYS A 294 2.80 26.35 17.90
CA LYS A 294 3.20 24.93 17.91
C LYS A 294 2.29 24.18 16.94
N THR A 295 2.80 23.88 15.75
CA THR A 295 2.18 22.93 14.84
C THR A 295 2.44 21.52 15.38
N GLN A 296 1.47 20.95 16.09
CA GLN A 296 1.48 19.52 16.40
C GLN A 296 1.04 18.75 15.16
N THR A 297 2.01 18.10 14.53
CA THR A 297 1.78 17.00 13.60
C THR A 297 1.29 15.80 14.40
N ASN A 298 0.01 15.44 14.22
CA ASN A 298 -0.55 14.21 14.76
C ASN A 298 -0.07 13.02 13.92
N VAL A 299 0.92 12.30 14.43
CA VAL A 299 1.19 10.90 14.09
C VAL A 299 1.24 10.14 15.40
N ASN A 300 0.10 9.59 15.84
CA ASN A 300 0.11 8.64 16.95
C ASN A 300 -1.04 7.63 16.84
N VAL A 301 -0.91 6.70 15.90
CA VAL A 301 -1.73 5.46 15.88
C VAL A 301 -0.88 4.23 16.24
N ASP A 302 0.46 4.33 16.19
CA ASP A 302 1.38 3.18 16.37
C ASP A 302 1.67 2.85 17.86
N GLN A 303 1.43 3.76 18.82
CA GLN A 303 1.71 3.50 20.25
C GLN A 303 0.65 2.63 20.96
N THR A 304 -0.61 2.66 20.52
CA THR A 304 -1.71 1.90 21.15
C THR A 304 -1.55 0.39 20.95
N ILE A 305 -1.00 -0.03 19.82
CA ILE A 305 -0.77 -1.45 19.49
C ILE A 305 0.43 -2.00 20.28
N LEU A 306 1.47 -1.20 20.50
CA LEU A 306 2.70 -1.62 21.19
C LEU A 306 2.52 -1.82 22.70
N THR A 307 1.54 -1.15 23.32
CA THR A 307 1.41 -1.08 24.79
C THR A 307 0.26 -1.88 25.38
N TRP A 308 -0.38 -2.79 24.61
CA TRP A 308 -1.47 -3.61 25.14
C TRP A 308 -1.01 -4.52 26.31
N LYS A 309 -1.22 -4.03 27.54
CA LYS A 309 -1.18 -4.77 28.81
C LYS A 309 -2.62 -4.80 29.35
N PRO A 310 -3.29 -5.96 29.41
CA PRO A 310 -4.57 -6.04 30.09
C PRO A 310 -4.33 -5.70 31.57
N LYS A 311 -5.14 -4.79 32.13
CA LYS A 311 -5.21 -4.62 33.58
C LYS A 311 -5.77 -5.92 34.14
N LEU A 312 -4.90 -6.76 34.68
CA LEU A 312 -5.30 -7.85 35.55
C LEU A 312 -5.89 -7.18 36.80
N VAL A 313 -7.21 -7.23 36.92
CA VAL A 313 -7.87 -6.95 38.20
C VAL A 313 -7.67 -8.23 39.00
N ASN A 314 -6.82 -8.15 40.03
CA ASN A 314 -6.70 -9.19 41.06
C ASN A 314 -8.03 -9.38 41.80
#